data_AF-A0A1Y2CSF4-F1
#
_entry.id   AF-A0A1Y2CSF4-F1
#
_cell.length_a   1.000
_cell.length_b   1.000
_cell.length_c   1.000
_cell.angle_alpha   90.00
_cell.angle_beta   90.00
_cell.angle_gamma   90.00
#
_symmetry.space_group_name_H-M   'P 1'
#
loop_
_entity.id
_entity.type
_entity.pdbx_description
1 polymer ?
#
loop_
_entity_poly.entity_id
_entity_poly.type
_entity_poly.pdbx_seq_one_letter_code
_entity_poly.pdbx_strand_id
1 'polypeptide(L)'
;MTTNPFAHLVNLAADGQVLFATDDFFQPAESLLHTTEPVWDADKFTPFGKWMDGWETRRKRTEGHDWGIVKLGLSGEIEGVHIDTAFFTGNQVPRISLQAACLEEDLPLVRRSEIGTCATDQELKAAGAVGSEKWDTILSMTPLKPGYPETRHHYFPINKACLGKRYTHLRINYFPDGGVARLRVYGTVSKDWSTVSPVQQFDLVALENGGIPVSFTNSHYGTPQNMLMKRESAGMYDGWETARNPNRPPIFKKDAEGLLVIPGSEHVVIKLGHIAIPEKVVIDTSHFKGNFPESVLVESCVLTQGQRLNDAKWHVLVKRVKCQPNLKHEFGVVGGGSGITHVRLTVFPDGGIARFRVFGTLGETKVSSKL
;
A
#
# COMPACT_ATOMS: atom_id res chain seq x y z
N MET A 1 20.11 -13.01 5.25
CA MET A 1 18.79 -12.50 4.83
C MET A 1 18.96 -11.04 4.51
N THR A 2 18.67 -10.62 3.27
CA THR A 2 18.74 -9.22 2.87
C THR A 2 17.55 -8.50 3.49
N THR A 3 17.79 -7.58 4.41
CA THR A 3 16.73 -6.76 5.03
C THR A 3 16.15 -5.81 3.99
N ASN A 4 14.84 -5.79 3.80
CA ASN A 4 14.16 -4.86 2.90
C ASN A 4 14.34 -3.41 3.42
N PRO A 5 15.11 -2.54 2.74
CA PRO A 5 15.35 -1.17 3.21
C PRO A 5 14.09 -0.28 3.11
N PHE A 6 13.10 -0.71 2.34
CA PHE A 6 11.86 0.01 2.09
C PHE A 6 10.67 -0.56 2.87
N ALA A 7 10.91 -1.40 3.89
CA ALA A 7 9.83 -2.04 4.66
C ALA A 7 8.90 -1.07 5.39
N HIS A 8 9.31 0.20 5.54
CA HIS A 8 8.53 1.28 6.14
C HIS A 8 7.63 2.00 5.11
N LEU A 9 7.71 1.66 3.83
CA LEU A 9 6.97 2.27 2.73
C LEU A 9 5.88 1.35 2.19
N VAL A 10 4.96 1.94 1.43
CA VAL A 10 3.82 1.25 0.82
C VAL A 10 4.24 0.62 -0.51
N ASN A 11 3.81 -0.62 -0.78
CA ASN A 11 3.89 -1.15 -2.14
C ASN A 11 2.78 -0.54 -3.02
N LEU A 12 3.10 0.50 -3.79
CA LEU A 12 2.22 1.21 -4.71
C LEU A 12 1.71 0.34 -5.87
N ALA A 13 2.42 -0.75 -6.19
CA ALA A 13 2.01 -1.70 -7.23
C ALA A 13 1.02 -2.76 -6.74
N ALA A 14 0.76 -2.86 -5.43
CA ALA A 14 -0.28 -3.76 -4.90
C ALA A 14 -1.64 -3.38 -5.47
N ASP A 15 -2.45 -4.38 -5.82
CA ASP A 15 -3.76 -4.20 -6.47
C ASP A 15 -3.71 -3.38 -7.79
N GLY A 16 -2.51 -3.26 -8.38
CA GLY A 16 -2.31 -2.66 -9.69
C GLY A 16 -2.78 -3.55 -10.84
N GLN A 17 -2.67 -3.02 -12.06
CA GLN A 17 -3.15 -3.68 -13.27
C GLN A 17 -2.07 -3.69 -14.35
N VAL A 18 -1.81 -4.86 -14.94
CA VAL A 18 -1.05 -4.92 -16.18
C VAL A 18 -1.94 -4.44 -17.33
N LEU A 19 -1.49 -3.43 -18.06
CA LEU A 19 -2.20 -2.88 -19.22
C LEU A 19 -1.69 -3.48 -20.52
N PHE A 20 -0.43 -3.92 -20.54
CA PHE A 20 0.22 -4.48 -21.72
C PHE A 20 1.40 -5.36 -21.33
N ALA A 21 1.62 -6.42 -22.09
CA ALA A 21 2.83 -7.23 -22.07
C ALA A 21 3.12 -7.70 -23.50
N THR A 22 4.39 -7.65 -23.92
CA THR A 22 4.80 -8.12 -25.25
C THR A 22 4.60 -9.62 -25.46
N ASP A 23 4.79 -10.42 -24.41
CA ASP A 23 4.73 -11.88 -24.45
C ASP A 23 4.37 -12.41 -23.06
N ASP A 24 3.52 -13.43 -23.01
CA ASP A 24 3.10 -14.16 -21.81
C ASP A 24 3.19 -15.68 -22.05
N PHE A 25 4.18 -16.09 -22.86
CA PHE A 25 4.18 -17.45 -23.39
C PHE A 25 4.25 -18.52 -22.30
N PHE A 26 5.13 -18.34 -21.30
CA PHE A 26 5.25 -19.31 -20.20
C PHE A 26 4.36 -18.94 -19.02
N GLN A 27 4.28 -17.66 -18.66
CA GLN A 27 3.41 -17.15 -17.61
C GLN A 27 3.01 -15.69 -17.82
N PRO A 28 1.80 -15.26 -17.40
CA PRO A 28 1.34 -13.90 -17.60
C PRO A 28 1.96 -12.88 -16.65
N ALA A 29 2.12 -11.65 -17.13
CA ALA A 29 2.70 -10.54 -16.38
C ALA A 29 1.98 -10.17 -15.06
N GLU A 30 0.71 -10.55 -14.90
CA GLU A 30 -0.09 -10.29 -13.69
C GLU A 30 0.55 -10.87 -12.43
N SER A 31 1.27 -11.99 -12.56
CA SER A 31 1.98 -12.65 -11.46
C SER A 31 3.01 -11.75 -10.77
N LEU A 32 3.53 -10.73 -11.46
CA LEU A 32 4.45 -9.75 -10.86
C LEU A 32 3.83 -9.00 -9.68
N LEU A 33 2.52 -8.76 -9.76
CA LEU A 33 1.79 -7.87 -8.86
C LEU A 33 1.17 -8.61 -7.66
N HIS A 34 1.13 -9.95 -7.68
CA HIS A 34 0.65 -10.76 -6.57
C HIS A 34 1.34 -10.37 -5.27
N THR A 35 0.61 -10.09 -4.19
CA THR A 35 1.18 -9.64 -2.91
C THR A 35 1.83 -10.78 -2.09
N THR A 36 1.51 -12.03 -2.41
CA THR A 36 2.08 -13.22 -1.78
C THR A 36 3.53 -13.48 -2.22
N GLU A 37 4.27 -14.23 -1.40
CA GLU A 37 5.57 -14.78 -1.79
C GLU A 37 5.42 -15.72 -3.00
N PRO A 38 6.38 -15.70 -3.94
CA PRO A 38 6.47 -16.72 -4.98
C PRO A 38 6.49 -18.12 -4.42
N VAL A 39 5.75 -19.03 -5.06
CA VAL A 39 5.75 -20.46 -4.73
C VAL A 39 6.37 -21.31 -5.83
N TRP A 40 7.07 -22.37 -5.42
CA TRP A 40 7.53 -23.42 -6.32
C TRP A 40 6.63 -24.64 -6.17
N ASP A 41 6.08 -25.10 -7.29
CA ASP A 41 5.33 -26.34 -7.37
C ASP A 41 6.09 -27.28 -8.32
N ALA A 42 6.64 -28.38 -7.79
CA ALA A 42 7.49 -29.30 -8.55
C ALA A 42 6.72 -30.10 -9.61
N ASP A 43 5.42 -30.35 -9.39
CA ASP A 43 4.60 -31.23 -10.22
C ASP A 43 3.74 -30.46 -11.23
N LYS A 44 3.62 -29.14 -11.05
CA LYS A 44 2.82 -28.29 -11.95
C LYS A 44 3.54 -27.94 -13.25
N PHE A 45 2.86 -28.22 -14.36
CA PHE A 45 3.23 -27.87 -15.73
C PHE A 45 2.02 -27.29 -16.47
N THR A 46 2.28 -26.50 -17.50
CA THR A 46 1.28 -26.00 -18.43
C THR A 46 1.52 -26.64 -19.81
N PRO A 47 0.59 -26.54 -20.77
CA PRO A 47 0.84 -26.96 -22.14
C PRO A 47 2.05 -26.27 -22.81
N PHE A 48 2.55 -25.18 -22.22
CA PHE A 48 3.64 -24.36 -22.74
C PHE A 48 4.96 -24.55 -22.00
N GLY A 49 5.00 -25.34 -20.92
CA GLY A 49 6.23 -25.64 -20.20
C GLY A 49 6.06 -25.78 -18.69
N LYS A 50 7.17 -25.62 -17.96
CA LYS A 50 7.14 -25.60 -16.49
C LYS A 50 6.33 -24.40 -16.03
N TRP A 51 5.43 -24.60 -15.06
CA TRP A 51 4.74 -23.49 -14.43
C TRP A 51 5.70 -22.77 -13.47
N MET A 52 5.76 -21.45 -13.57
CA MET A 52 6.53 -20.57 -12.68
C MET A 52 5.57 -19.58 -12.00
N ASP A 53 5.84 -19.17 -10.76
CA ASP A 53 5.05 -18.11 -10.10
C ASP A 53 5.69 -16.75 -10.38
N GLY A 54 5.53 -16.25 -11.60
CA GLY A 54 6.15 -15.01 -12.09
C GLY A 54 5.71 -14.65 -13.50
N TRP A 55 6.18 -13.52 -14.03
CA TRP A 55 6.10 -13.25 -15.47
C TRP A 55 7.26 -13.96 -16.15
N GLU A 56 7.01 -14.73 -17.20
CA GLU A 56 8.07 -15.38 -17.98
C GLU A 56 7.73 -15.37 -19.47
N THR A 57 8.61 -14.76 -20.25
CA THR A 57 8.46 -14.62 -21.70
C THR A 57 9.19 -15.72 -22.46
N ARG A 58 8.80 -15.92 -23.73
CA ARG A 58 9.51 -16.82 -24.64
C ARG A 58 10.94 -16.33 -24.87
N ARG A 59 11.87 -17.28 -25.00
CA ARG A 59 13.24 -17.00 -25.47
C ARG A 59 13.23 -16.17 -26.74
N LYS A 60 13.78 -14.96 -26.67
CA LYS A 60 13.80 -14.03 -27.80
C LYS A 60 14.92 -14.40 -28.75
N ARG A 61 14.58 -14.50 -30.03
CA ARG A 61 15.52 -14.74 -31.15
C ARG A 61 15.33 -13.71 -32.27
N THR A 62 14.74 -12.57 -31.91
CA THR A 62 14.41 -11.46 -32.79
C THR A 62 14.95 -10.17 -32.17
N GLU A 63 14.95 -9.09 -32.95
CA GLU A 63 15.41 -7.78 -32.49
C GLU A 63 14.56 -7.22 -31.34
N GLY A 64 15.18 -6.36 -30.54
CA GLY A 64 14.53 -5.69 -29.41
C GLY A 64 14.53 -6.51 -28.13
N HIS A 65 13.57 -6.21 -27.25
CA HIS A 65 13.48 -6.76 -25.90
C HIS A 65 12.01 -6.82 -25.45
N ASP A 66 11.70 -7.61 -24.42
CA ASP A 66 10.33 -7.74 -23.92
C ASP A 66 9.99 -6.64 -22.91
N TRP A 67 8.75 -6.19 -22.89
CA TRP A 67 8.33 -5.11 -22.01
C TRP A 67 6.83 -5.15 -21.73
N GLY A 68 6.42 -4.45 -20.67
CA GLY A 68 5.03 -4.32 -20.28
C GLY A 68 4.73 -2.94 -19.69
N ILE A 69 3.45 -2.61 -19.59
CA ILE A 69 2.95 -1.41 -18.92
C ILE A 69 2.06 -1.84 -17.77
N VAL A 70 2.27 -1.22 -16.61
CA VAL A 70 1.49 -1.45 -15.40
C VAL A 70 0.91 -0.12 -14.94
N LYS A 71 -0.38 -0.10 -14.63
CA LYS A 71 -1.01 0.94 -13.81
C LYS A 71 -0.81 0.56 -12.35
N LEU A 72 -0.23 1.45 -11.57
CA LEU A 72 -0.07 1.26 -10.13
C LEU A 72 -1.44 1.21 -9.46
N GLY A 73 -1.59 0.36 -8.44
CA GLY A 73 -2.85 0.33 -7.68
C GLY A 73 -3.04 1.59 -6.84
N LEU A 74 -1.94 2.23 -6.43
CA LEU A 74 -1.93 3.53 -5.77
C LEU A 74 -0.94 4.47 -6.48
N SER A 75 -1.38 5.70 -6.73
CA SER A 75 -0.48 6.75 -7.20
C SER A 75 0.39 7.28 -6.08
N GLY A 76 1.66 7.56 -6.37
CA GLY A 76 2.57 7.96 -5.30
C GLY A 76 3.95 8.41 -5.75
N GLU A 77 4.70 8.89 -4.78
CA GLU A 77 6.12 9.20 -4.93
C GLU A 77 6.91 7.93 -4.66
N ILE A 78 7.62 7.44 -5.66
CA ILE A 78 8.39 6.19 -5.58
C ILE A 78 9.75 6.51 -4.97
N GLU A 79 10.21 5.68 -4.04
CA GLU A 79 11.55 5.79 -3.44
C GLU A 79 12.44 4.60 -3.82
N GLY A 80 11.85 3.42 -4.01
CA GLY A 80 12.60 2.22 -4.35
C GLY A 80 11.75 1.13 -4.96
N VAL A 81 12.41 0.12 -5.48
CA VAL A 81 11.77 -1.07 -6.05
C VAL A 81 12.42 -2.33 -5.51
N HIS A 82 11.61 -3.40 -5.43
CA HIS A 82 12.09 -4.74 -5.19
C HIS A 82 11.74 -5.63 -6.38
N ILE A 83 12.76 -6.29 -6.91
CA ILE A 83 12.66 -7.20 -8.04
C ILE A 83 13.13 -8.56 -7.52
N ASP A 84 12.20 -9.51 -7.54
CA ASP A 84 12.43 -10.85 -7.03
C ASP A 84 12.51 -11.85 -8.18
N THR A 85 13.66 -12.51 -8.35
CA THR A 85 13.86 -13.52 -9.40
C THR A 85 13.59 -14.95 -8.92
N ALA A 86 12.87 -15.14 -7.81
CA ALA A 86 12.52 -16.44 -7.22
C ALA A 86 12.38 -17.59 -8.22
N PHE A 87 13.11 -18.67 -7.99
CA PHE A 87 13.05 -19.92 -8.77
C PHE A 87 13.49 -19.83 -10.24
N PHE A 88 13.69 -18.62 -10.79
CA PHE A 88 14.32 -18.43 -12.08
C PHE A 88 15.85 -18.56 -11.95
N THR A 89 16.39 -19.78 -11.93
CA THR A 89 17.79 -20.07 -11.58
C THR A 89 18.76 -20.13 -12.77
N GLY A 90 18.25 -19.91 -13.97
CA GLY A 90 19.03 -19.79 -15.21
C GLY A 90 18.25 -19.13 -16.36
N ASN A 91 16.93 -19.01 -16.20
CA ASN A 91 15.99 -18.33 -17.09
C ASN A 91 15.50 -16.99 -16.52
N GLN A 92 16.14 -16.44 -15.47
CA GLN A 92 15.82 -15.10 -15.01
C GLN A 92 16.16 -14.07 -16.09
N VAL A 93 15.44 -12.97 -16.07
CA VAL A 93 15.78 -11.79 -16.88
C VAL A 93 17.22 -11.35 -16.56
N PRO A 94 18.14 -11.27 -17.54
CA PRO A 94 19.53 -10.90 -17.26
C PRO A 94 19.68 -9.46 -16.78
N ARG A 95 18.91 -8.53 -17.37
CA ARG A 95 18.91 -7.10 -17.04
C ARG A 95 17.50 -6.53 -17.14
N ILE A 96 17.18 -5.59 -16.28
CA ILE A 96 15.87 -4.93 -16.21
C ILE A 96 16.03 -3.42 -16.15
N SER A 97 15.10 -2.67 -16.74
CA SER A 97 14.95 -1.23 -16.50
C SER A 97 13.49 -0.88 -16.28
N LEU A 98 13.26 0.21 -15.55
CA LEU A 98 11.92 0.71 -15.25
C LEU A 98 11.83 2.18 -15.64
N GLN A 99 10.73 2.54 -16.32
CA GLN A 99 10.31 3.94 -16.49
C GLN A 99 8.97 4.17 -15.81
N ALA A 100 8.67 5.42 -15.49
CA ALA A 100 7.43 5.82 -14.83
C ALA A 100 6.87 7.13 -15.36
N ALA A 101 5.53 7.24 -15.36
CA ALA A 101 4.84 8.47 -15.70
C ALA A 101 3.66 8.74 -14.78
N CYS A 102 3.31 10.01 -14.64
CA CYS A 102 2.05 10.46 -14.07
C CYS A 102 1.10 10.79 -15.22
N LEU A 103 0.10 9.95 -15.41
CA LEU A 103 -0.95 10.14 -16.41
C LEU A 103 -2.24 10.55 -15.71
N GLU A 104 -2.98 11.48 -16.32
CA GLU A 104 -4.29 11.96 -15.87
C GLU A 104 -5.43 11.05 -16.33
N GLU A 105 -5.30 10.46 -17.51
CA GLU A 105 -6.28 9.57 -18.12
C GLU A 105 -5.78 8.13 -18.18
N ASP A 106 -6.74 7.20 -18.24
CA ASP A 106 -6.44 5.79 -18.47
C ASP A 106 -5.98 5.57 -19.91
N LEU A 107 -4.96 4.70 -20.07
CA LEU A 107 -4.46 4.34 -21.38
C LEU A 107 -5.51 3.49 -22.12
N PRO A 108 -5.80 3.76 -23.41
CA PRO A 108 -6.76 3.01 -24.20
C PRO A 108 -6.16 1.67 -24.70
N LEU A 109 -5.64 0.87 -23.76
CA LEU A 109 -5.04 -0.43 -24.00
C LEU A 109 -5.98 -1.52 -23.54
N VAL A 110 -6.15 -2.54 -24.39
CA VAL A 110 -6.93 -3.73 -24.04
C VAL A 110 -5.95 -4.84 -23.68
N ARG A 111 -6.07 -5.36 -22.46
CA ARG A 111 -5.20 -6.41 -21.94
C ARG A 111 -5.83 -7.79 -22.13
N ARG A 112 -5.12 -8.69 -22.80
CA ARG A 112 -5.40 -10.13 -22.83
C ARG A 112 -4.35 -10.90 -22.02
N SER A 113 -4.71 -11.37 -20.84
CA SER A 113 -3.83 -12.16 -19.96
C SER A 113 -4.07 -13.65 -20.17
N GLU A 114 -3.19 -14.30 -20.92
CA GLU A 114 -3.33 -15.73 -21.24
C GLU A 114 -1.97 -16.36 -21.53
N ILE A 115 -1.72 -17.53 -20.92
CA ILE A 115 -0.49 -18.31 -21.15
C ILE A 115 -0.41 -18.77 -22.60
N GLY A 116 0.79 -18.75 -23.17
CA GLY A 116 1.05 -19.24 -24.53
C GLY A 116 0.85 -18.18 -25.60
N THR A 117 0.69 -16.93 -25.19
CA THR A 117 0.32 -15.84 -26.08
C THR A 117 1.38 -14.75 -26.13
N CYS A 118 1.34 -13.97 -27.20
CA CYS A 118 2.10 -12.74 -27.32
C CYS A 118 1.20 -11.63 -27.85
N ALA A 119 1.64 -10.39 -27.68
CA ALA A 119 0.96 -9.24 -28.24
C ALA A 119 0.89 -9.37 -29.78
N THR A 120 -0.28 -9.08 -30.32
CA THR A 120 -0.51 -8.91 -31.75
C THR A 120 0.14 -7.61 -32.26
N ASP A 121 0.31 -7.48 -33.58
CA ASP A 121 0.84 -6.24 -34.18
C ASP A 121 -0.02 -5.02 -33.84
N GLN A 122 -1.34 -5.20 -33.72
CA GLN A 122 -2.25 -4.13 -33.33
C GLN A 122 -2.03 -3.70 -31.88
N GLU A 123 -1.90 -4.65 -30.95
CA GLU A 123 -1.61 -4.37 -29.54
C GLU A 123 -0.24 -3.71 -29.37
N LEU A 124 0.79 -4.22 -30.07
CA LEU A 124 2.13 -3.62 -30.10
C LEU A 124 2.10 -2.18 -30.62
N LYS A 125 1.36 -1.92 -31.70
CA LYS A 125 1.22 -0.57 -32.26
C LYS A 125 0.50 0.36 -31.28
N ALA A 126 -0.59 -0.09 -30.65
CA ALA A 126 -1.33 0.69 -29.67
C ALA A 126 -0.47 1.03 -28.44
N ALA A 127 0.25 0.04 -27.89
CA ALA A 127 1.14 0.24 -26.76
C ALA A 127 2.37 1.10 -27.12
N GLY A 128 2.89 0.98 -28.34
CA GLY A 128 3.97 1.83 -28.86
C GLY A 128 3.54 3.29 -29.02
N ALA A 129 2.29 3.55 -29.42
CA ALA A 129 1.75 4.90 -29.57
C ALA A 129 1.68 5.67 -28.23
N VAL A 130 1.70 4.97 -27.08
CA VAL A 130 1.79 5.58 -25.75
C VAL A 130 3.12 6.33 -25.56
N GLY A 131 4.19 5.93 -26.25
CA GLY A 131 5.51 6.54 -26.10
C GLY A 131 6.14 6.31 -24.72
N SER A 132 5.82 5.17 -24.08
CA SER A 132 6.25 4.86 -22.71
C SER A 132 7.77 4.66 -22.55
N GLU A 133 8.50 4.49 -23.65
CA GLU A 133 9.97 4.49 -23.68
C GLU A 133 10.58 5.85 -23.32
N LYS A 134 9.81 6.94 -23.44
CA LYS A 134 10.23 8.32 -23.14
C LYS A 134 9.89 8.76 -21.71
N TRP A 135 9.20 7.91 -20.95
CA TRP A 135 8.87 8.16 -19.55
C TRP A 135 10.13 8.29 -18.69
N ASP A 136 9.99 8.88 -17.50
CA ASP A 136 11.11 9.09 -16.58
C ASP A 136 11.77 7.74 -16.25
N THR A 137 13.07 7.62 -16.50
CA THR A 137 13.81 6.39 -16.18
C THR A 137 14.12 6.35 -14.68
N ILE A 138 13.26 5.65 -13.94
CA ILE A 138 13.38 5.49 -12.48
C ILE A 138 14.40 4.42 -12.09
N LEU A 139 14.65 3.42 -12.95
CA LEU A 139 15.73 2.43 -12.78
C LEU A 139 16.38 2.22 -14.15
N SER A 140 17.66 2.56 -14.26
CA SER A 140 18.46 2.29 -15.46
C SER A 140 18.64 0.78 -15.66
N MET A 141 19.05 0.38 -16.86
CA MET A 141 19.27 -1.04 -17.20
C MET A 141 20.28 -1.67 -16.23
N THR A 142 19.78 -2.54 -15.34
CA THR A 142 20.50 -3.07 -14.19
C THR A 142 20.54 -4.59 -14.26
N PRO A 143 21.70 -5.25 -14.03
CA PRO A 143 21.80 -6.70 -14.02
C PRO A 143 21.06 -7.33 -12.83
N LEU A 144 20.42 -8.47 -13.07
CA LEU A 144 19.82 -9.30 -12.02
C LEU A 144 20.61 -10.60 -11.84
N LYS A 145 20.54 -11.13 -10.62
CA LYS A 145 21.11 -12.43 -10.26
C LYS A 145 20.04 -13.53 -10.35
N PRO A 146 20.47 -14.81 -10.48
CA PRO A 146 19.56 -15.95 -10.48
C PRO A 146 18.71 -16.06 -9.21
N GLY A 147 17.60 -16.76 -9.33
CA GLY A 147 16.53 -16.92 -8.35
C GLY A 147 16.79 -17.82 -7.15
N TYR A 148 18.05 -18.01 -6.73
CA TYR A 148 18.37 -18.76 -5.51
C TYR A 148 17.98 -17.95 -4.26
N PRO A 149 17.64 -18.60 -3.13
CA PRO A 149 17.22 -17.91 -1.90
C PRO A 149 18.14 -16.76 -1.46
N GLU A 150 19.44 -16.91 -1.65
CA GLU A 150 20.47 -15.95 -1.27
C GLU A 150 20.69 -14.81 -2.28
N THR A 151 20.23 -14.95 -3.53
CA THR A 151 20.49 -13.99 -4.61
C THR A 151 19.24 -13.38 -5.25
N ARG A 152 18.05 -13.95 -5.01
CA ARG A 152 16.80 -13.57 -5.70
C ARG A 152 16.31 -12.15 -5.41
N HIS A 153 16.60 -11.62 -4.23
CA HIS A 153 16.09 -10.32 -3.78
C HIS A 153 16.99 -9.18 -4.23
N HIS A 154 16.43 -8.28 -5.05
CA HIS A 154 17.11 -7.08 -5.52
C HIS A 154 16.35 -5.84 -5.08
N TYR A 155 16.96 -5.04 -4.19
CA TYR A 155 16.40 -3.78 -3.72
C TYR A 155 17.19 -2.63 -4.34
N PHE A 156 16.50 -1.75 -5.08
CA PHE A 156 17.14 -0.60 -5.71
C PHE A 156 16.42 0.68 -5.32
N PRO A 157 17.14 1.72 -4.84
CA PRO A 157 16.57 3.07 -4.81
C PRO A 157 16.36 3.54 -6.25
N ILE A 158 15.34 4.35 -6.49
CA ILE A 158 15.14 4.93 -7.82
C ILE A 158 16.17 6.03 -8.11
N ASN A 159 16.25 6.43 -9.38
CA ASN A 159 17.05 7.57 -9.82
C ASN A 159 16.70 8.83 -9.01
N LYS A 160 17.74 9.49 -8.46
CA LYS A 160 17.58 10.69 -7.62
C LYS A 160 16.82 11.82 -8.33
N ALA A 161 16.94 11.95 -9.65
CA ALA A 161 16.23 12.96 -10.44
C ALA A 161 14.71 12.73 -10.51
N CYS A 162 14.24 11.54 -10.11
CA CYS A 162 12.84 11.14 -10.09
C CYS A 162 12.21 11.21 -8.68
N LEU A 163 13.01 11.41 -7.63
CA LEU A 163 12.50 11.50 -6.25
C LEU A 163 11.59 12.72 -6.09
N GLY A 164 10.51 12.56 -5.32
CA GLY A 164 9.51 13.61 -5.08
C GLY A 164 8.51 13.83 -6.22
N LYS A 165 8.66 13.13 -7.36
CA LYS A 165 7.66 13.15 -8.43
C LYS A 165 6.58 12.11 -8.16
N ARG A 166 5.32 12.49 -8.41
CA ARG A 166 4.19 11.56 -8.40
C ARG A 166 4.21 10.70 -9.65
N TYR A 167 3.87 9.42 -9.52
CA TYR A 167 3.72 8.47 -10.61
C TYR A 167 2.42 7.67 -10.49
N THR A 168 1.87 7.25 -11.63
CA THR A 168 0.65 6.43 -11.73
C THR A 168 0.85 5.17 -12.57
N HIS A 169 1.84 5.16 -13.46
CA HIS A 169 2.13 4.06 -14.37
C HIS A 169 3.62 3.73 -14.41
N LEU A 170 3.92 2.47 -14.73
CA LEU A 170 5.26 1.96 -14.98
C LEU A 170 5.37 1.31 -16.34
N ARG A 171 6.53 1.45 -16.96
CA ARG A 171 7.01 0.57 -18.03
C ARG A 171 8.09 -0.33 -17.46
N ILE A 172 7.97 -1.63 -17.69
CA ILE A 172 8.94 -2.65 -17.29
C ILE A 172 9.62 -3.16 -18.55
N ASN A 173 10.95 -3.25 -18.57
CA ASN A 173 11.70 -3.78 -19.72
C ASN A 173 12.59 -4.93 -19.28
N TYR A 174 12.46 -6.08 -19.93
CA TYR A 174 13.32 -7.26 -19.79
C TYR A 174 14.32 -7.27 -20.93
N PHE A 175 15.61 -7.42 -20.64
CA PHE A 175 16.66 -7.41 -21.66
C PHE A 175 17.41 -8.74 -21.74
N PRO A 176 17.26 -9.52 -22.83
CA PRO A 176 16.22 -9.39 -23.86
C PRO A 176 14.87 -10.01 -23.46
N ASP A 177 14.89 -11.03 -22.60
CA ASP A 177 13.75 -11.87 -22.20
C ASP A 177 14.07 -12.60 -20.88
N GLY A 178 13.15 -13.43 -20.40
CA GLY A 178 13.32 -14.30 -19.22
C GLY A 178 12.16 -14.15 -18.24
N GLY A 179 12.42 -14.48 -16.97
CA GLY A 179 11.41 -14.34 -15.91
C GLY A 179 11.80 -13.56 -14.66
N VAL A 180 10.79 -12.96 -14.03
CA VAL A 180 10.84 -12.34 -12.70
C VAL A 180 9.57 -12.76 -11.95
N ALA A 181 9.73 -13.13 -10.69
CA ALA A 181 8.65 -13.62 -9.86
C ALA A 181 7.75 -12.48 -9.33
N ARG A 182 8.35 -11.41 -8.80
CA ARG A 182 7.61 -10.25 -8.26
C ARG A 182 8.28 -8.93 -8.60
N LEU A 183 7.42 -7.92 -8.75
CA LEU A 183 7.80 -6.52 -8.68
C LEU A 183 7.05 -5.87 -7.50
N ARG A 184 7.79 -5.17 -6.64
CA ARG A 184 7.22 -4.24 -5.65
C ARG A 184 7.76 -2.85 -5.92
N VAL A 185 6.91 -1.87 -5.72
CA VAL A 185 7.22 -0.45 -5.98
C VAL A 185 6.94 0.28 -4.69
N TYR A 186 8.00 0.63 -3.96
CA TYR A 186 7.89 1.20 -2.63
C TYR A 186 7.90 2.72 -2.69
N GLY A 187 6.94 3.34 -2.02
CA GLY A 187 6.81 4.78 -1.97
C GLY A 187 5.74 5.26 -0.99
N THR A 188 5.46 6.55 -1.06
CA THR A 188 4.38 7.19 -0.31
C THR A 188 3.22 7.52 -1.24
N VAL A 189 2.00 7.29 -0.76
CA VAL A 189 0.81 7.60 -1.56
C VAL A 189 0.68 9.11 -1.71
N SER A 190 0.51 9.55 -2.96
CA SER A 190 0.32 10.95 -3.32
C SER A 190 -0.94 11.03 -4.17
N LYS A 191 -2.00 11.61 -3.61
CA LYS A 191 -3.31 11.78 -4.26
C LYS A 191 -3.41 13.18 -4.82
N ASP A 192 -3.92 13.29 -6.05
CA ASP A 192 -4.26 14.59 -6.62
C ASP A 192 -5.62 15.06 -6.09
N TRP A 193 -5.56 15.93 -5.08
CA TRP A 193 -6.73 16.47 -4.43
C TRP A 193 -7.46 17.54 -5.26
N SER A 194 -6.84 18.08 -6.32
CA SER A 194 -7.48 19.08 -7.18
C SER A 194 -8.66 18.52 -7.98
N THR A 195 -8.67 17.19 -8.17
CA THR A 195 -9.74 16.45 -8.86
C THR A 195 -10.91 16.05 -7.94
N VAL A 196 -10.77 16.27 -6.63
CA VAL A 196 -11.77 15.87 -5.63
C VAL A 196 -12.71 17.03 -5.34
N SER A 197 -14.01 16.78 -5.43
CA SER A 197 -15.02 17.80 -5.08
C SER A 197 -14.95 18.15 -3.58
N PRO A 198 -14.97 19.44 -3.19
CA PRO A 198 -14.91 19.84 -1.78
C PRO A 198 -16.05 19.28 -0.92
N VAL A 199 -17.21 19.01 -1.53
CA VAL A 199 -18.40 18.46 -0.86
C VAL A 199 -18.44 16.93 -0.87
N GLN A 200 -17.48 16.27 -1.54
CA GLN A 200 -17.40 14.82 -1.55
C GLN A 200 -16.93 14.33 -0.18
N GLN A 201 -17.67 13.39 0.41
CA GLN A 201 -17.20 12.65 1.56
C GLN A 201 -16.21 11.56 1.15
N PHE A 202 -15.12 11.43 1.88
CA PHE A 202 -14.15 10.35 1.72
C PHE A 202 -13.56 9.95 3.07
N ASP A 203 -12.95 8.77 3.11
CA ASP A 203 -12.22 8.31 4.29
C ASP A 203 -10.86 9.02 4.38
N LEU A 204 -10.76 9.96 5.30
CA LEU A 204 -9.63 10.86 5.52
C LEU A 204 -8.34 10.11 5.91
N VAL A 205 -8.46 8.95 6.55
CA VAL A 205 -7.32 8.13 6.99
C VAL A 205 -7.00 6.99 6.01
N ALA A 206 -7.79 6.81 4.94
CA ALA A 206 -7.55 5.73 4.01
C ALA A 206 -6.15 5.83 3.41
N LEU A 207 -5.50 4.66 3.25
CA LEU A 207 -4.18 4.60 2.62
C LEU A 207 -4.21 5.17 1.20
N GLU A 208 -5.26 4.88 0.43
CA GLU A 208 -5.45 5.44 -0.93
C GLU A 208 -5.62 6.96 -0.96
N ASN A 209 -5.97 7.55 0.18
CA ASN A 209 -6.11 8.98 0.39
C ASN A 209 -4.90 9.58 1.11
N GLY A 210 -3.75 8.88 1.14
CA GLY A 210 -2.51 9.39 1.74
C GLY A 210 -2.47 9.34 3.27
N GLY A 211 -3.34 8.55 3.91
CA GLY A 211 -3.27 8.28 5.34
C GLY A 211 -2.01 7.48 5.70
N ILE A 212 -1.21 7.98 6.64
CA ILE A 212 0.07 7.36 7.05
C ILE A 212 0.15 7.26 8.57
N PRO A 213 0.35 6.06 9.15
CA PRO A 213 0.71 5.94 10.56
C PRO A 213 2.08 6.57 10.81
N VAL A 214 2.16 7.60 11.64
CA VAL A 214 3.40 8.34 11.94
C VAL A 214 3.98 8.01 13.32
N SER A 215 3.19 7.38 14.20
CA SER A 215 3.63 6.90 15.51
C SER A 215 2.66 5.83 16.01
N PHE A 216 3.18 4.84 16.72
CA PHE A 216 2.39 3.87 17.47
C PHE A 216 3.19 3.35 18.66
N THR A 217 2.49 2.79 19.65
CA THR A 217 3.09 2.31 20.90
C THR A 217 3.42 0.82 20.86
N ASN A 218 2.56 0.01 20.25
CA ASN A 218 2.76 -1.43 20.12
C ASN A 218 2.19 -1.93 18.78
N SER A 219 2.77 -3.00 18.23
CA SER A 219 2.28 -3.68 17.03
C SER A 219 2.68 -5.16 17.10
N HIS A 220 2.06 -5.90 18.01
CA HIS A 220 2.40 -7.29 18.27
C HIS A 220 2.05 -8.20 17.10
N TYR A 221 0.87 -8.01 16.50
CA TYR A 221 0.48 -8.63 15.23
C TYR A 221 -0.10 -7.59 14.27
N GLY A 222 0.23 -7.78 12.98
CA GLY A 222 -0.10 -6.81 11.94
C GLY A 222 0.63 -5.48 12.13
N THR A 223 0.32 -4.50 11.29
CA THR A 223 0.83 -3.13 11.40
C THR A 223 -0.35 -2.15 11.41
N PRO A 224 -0.19 -0.94 11.97
CA PRO A 224 -1.29 0.03 11.98
C PRO A 224 -1.76 0.43 10.57
N GLN A 225 -0.92 0.28 9.55
CA GLN A 225 -1.27 0.54 8.16
C GLN A 225 -2.38 -0.39 7.64
N ASN A 226 -2.46 -1.64 8.14
CA ASN A 226 -3.51 -2.58 7.77
C ASN A 226 -4.91 -2.01 8.03
N MET A 227 -5.07 -1.21 9.09
CA MET A 227 -6.35 -0.58 9.41
C MET A 227 -6.83 0.39 8.34
N LEU A 228 -5.91 0.93 7.52
CA LEU A 228 -6.18 1.99 6.53
C LEU A 228 -6.51 1.45 5.12
N MET A 229 -6.47 0.12 4.94
CA MET A 229 -6.79 -0.53 3.67
C MET A 229 -8.27 -0.40 3.35
N LYS A 230 -8.65 0.01 2.12
CA LYS A 230 -10.05 0.23 1.71
C LYS A 230 -10.93 -1.01 1.87
N ARG A 231 -10.41 -2.17 1.44
CA ARG A 231 -11.11 -3.47 1.52
C ARG A 231 -11.40 -3.88 2.96
N GLU A 232 -12.41 -4.72 3.12
CA GLU A 232 -12.70 -5.40 4.38
C GLU A 232 -11.49 -6.22 4.85
N SER A 233 -11.45 -6.47 6.16
CA SER A 233 -10.42 -7.33 6.73
C SER A 233 -10.64 -8.79 6.35
N ALA A 234 -9.59 -9.47 5.90
CA ALA A 234 -9.62 -10.90 5.58
C ALA A 234 -9.50 -11.80 6.82
N GLY A 235 -9.14 -11.23 7.98
CA GLY A 235 -8.91 -11.94 9.23
C GLY A 235 -8.11 -11.10 10.21
N MET A 236 -7.87 -11.61 11.43
CA MET A 236 -7.12 -10.88 12.46
C MET A 236 -5.71 -10.46 12.03
N TYR A 237 -5.02 -11.32 11.24
CA TYR A 237 -3.68 -11.06 10.70
C TYR A 237 -3.63 -9.83 9.77
N ASP A 238 -4.80 -9.43 9.26
CA ASP A 238 -5.01 -8.30 8.37
C ASP A 238 -5.60 -7.10 9.13
N GLY A 239 -5.34 -6.98 10.43
CA GLY A 239 -5.65 -5.81 11.26
C GLY A 239 -4.40 -5.25 11.95
N TRP A 240 -4.60 -4.45 12.99
CA TRP A 240 -3.58 -4.05 13.96
C TRP A 240 -3.95 -4.62 15.32
N GLU A 241 -3.02 -5.34 15.95
CA GLU A 241 -3.21 -5.91 17.28
C GLU A 241 -2.01 -5.64 18.18
N THR A 242 -2.29 -5.23 19.41
CA THR A 242 -1.29 -4.95 20.42
C THR A 242 -1.13 -6.10 21.41
N ALA A 243 0.04 -6.17 22.04
CA ALA A 243 0.31 -7.14 23.08
C ALA A 243 -0.58 -6.87 24.30
N ARG A 244 -0.99 -7.94 24.99
CA ARG A 244 -1.70 -7.83 26.27
C ARG A 244 -0.87 -7.01 27.26
N ASN A 245 -1.48 -5.99 27.86
CA ASN A 245 -0.83 -5.14 28.83
C ASN A 245 -0.38 -5.97 30.06
N PRO A 246 0.93 -6.03 30.36
CA PRO A 246 1.45 -6.82 31.47
C PRO A 246 1.06 -6.26 32.83
N ASN A 247 0.68 -4.98 32.91
CA ASN A 247 0.31 -4.28 34.14
C ASN A 247 -1.20 -4.31 34.42
N ARG A 248 -1.95 -5.24 33.80
CA ARG A 248 -3.39 -5.41 34.06
C ARG A 248 -3.63 -5.74 35.55
N PRO A 249 -4.68 -5.16 36.18
CA PRO A 249 -5.00 -5.49 37.56
C PRO A 249 -5.44 -6.95 37.69
N PRO A 250 -5.21 -7.60 38.85
CA PRO A 250 -5.65 -8.98 39.07
C PRO A 250 -7.17 -9.13 39.06
N ILE A 251 -7.90 -8.04 39.40
CA ILE A 251 -9.36 -7.98 39.41
C ILE A 251 -9.77 -6.65 38.79
N PHE A 252 -10.57 -6.72 37.73
CA PHE A 252 -11.06 -5.53 37.04
C PHE A 252 -12.14 -4.80 37.85
N LYS A 253 -12.09 -3.48 37.81
CA LYS A 253 -13.14 -2.58 38.32
C LYS A 253 -13.68 -1.73 37.18
N LYS A 254 -14.94 -1.31 37.31
CA LYS A 254 -15.57 -0.37 36.38
C LYS A 254 -15.68 1.02 37.03
N ASP A 255 -15.60 2.06 36.21
CA ASP A 255 -15.97 3.42 36.60
C ASP A 255 -17.50 3.60 36.60
N ALA A 256 -17.95 4.82 36.88
CA ALA A 256 -19.37 5.17 36.92
C ALA A 256 -20.05 5.03 35.54
N GLU A 257 -19.26 5.14 34.47
CA GLU A 257 -19.67 5.00 33.08
C GLU A 257 -19.65 3.54 32.59
N GLY A 258 -19.21 2.61 33.44
CA GLY A 258 -19.20 1.17 33.18
C GLY A 258 -18.01 0.67 32.36
N LEU A 259 -17.00 1.52 32.15
CA LEU A 259 -15.74 1.21 31.46
C LEU A 259 -14.72 0.64 32.43
N LEU A 260 -13.81 -0.19 31.94
CA LEU A 260 -12.76 -0.74 32.80
C LEU A 260 -11.76 0.34 33.23
N VAL A 261 -11.48 0.41 34.53
CA VAL A 261 -10.43 1.24 35.12
C VAL A 261 -9.12 0.45 35.07
N ILE A 262 -8.31 0.70 34.03
CA ILE A 262 -7.05 -0.02 33.80
C ILE A 262 -5.95 1.01 33.52
N PRO A 263 -4.77 0.88 34.15
CA PRO A 263 -3.62 1.72 33.82
C PRO A 263 -3.07 1.37 32.43
N GLY A 264 -2.79 2.40 31.64
CA GLY A 264 -2.19 2.27 30.32
C GLY A 264 -3.20 2.13 29.19
N SER A 265 -2.68 2.32 27.98
CA SER A 265 -3.41 2.27 26.72
C SER A 265 -2.41 2.16 25.60
N GLU A 266 -2.82 1.53 24.51
CA GLU A 266 -2.05 1.56 23.28
C GLU A 266 -2.68 2.58 22.32
N HIS A 267 -1.89 3.15 21.44
CA HIS A 267 -2.34 4.15 20.48
C HIS A 267 -1.54 4.12 19.19
N VAL A 268 -2.20 4.60 18.14
CA VAL A 268 -1.60 4.97 16.85
C VAL A 268 -1.96 6.42 16.55
N VAL A 269 -1.01 7.16 15.98
CA VAL A 269 -1.24 8.45 15.34
C VAL A 269 -1.14 8.29 13.83
N ILE A 270 -2.16 8.79 13.13
CA ILE A 270 -2.25 8.77 11.67
C ILE A 270 -2.26 10.21 11.18
N LYS A 271 -1.33 10.52 10.27
CA LYS A 271 -1.35 11.76 9.48
C LYS A 271 -2.32 11.57 8.31
N LEU A 272 -3.18 12.56 8.07
CA LEU A 272 -4.08 12.57 6.91
C LEU A 272 -3.32 12.98 5.65
N GLY A 273 -3.77 12.51 4.48
CA GLY A 273 -3.19 12.94 3.20
C GLY A 273 -3.57 14.36 2.77
N HIS A 274 -4.60 14.95 3.39
CA HIS A 274 -4.99 16.34 3.22
C HIS A 274 -5.63 16.87 4.51
N ILE A 275 -5.58 18.19 4.71
CA ILE A 275 -6.36 18.83 5.76
C ILE A 275 -7.85 18.63 5.50
N ALA A 276 -8.59 18.19 6.52
CA ALA A 276 -9.96 17.75 6.33
C ALA A 276 -10.83 18.02 7.56
N ILE A 277 -12.14 18.13 7.35
CA ILE A 277 -13.13 18.31 8.41
C ILE A 277 -13.75 16.94 8.68
N PRO A 278 -13.51 16.35 9.87
CA PRO A 278 -14.07 15.04 10.19
C PRO A 278 -15.55 15.17 10.53
N GLU A 279 -16.33 14.15 10.18
CA GLU A 279 -17.79 14.14 10.38
C GLU A 279 -18.24 12.83 11.05
N LYS A 280 -17.62 11.72 10.67
CA LYS A 280 -17.96 10.39 11.21
C LYS A 280 -16.71 9.56 11.43
N VAL A 281 -16.69 8.76 12.49
CA VAL A 281 -15.64 7.78 12.77
C VAL A 281 -16.23 6.38 12.73
N VAL A 282 -15.52 5.44 12.11
CA VAL A 282 -15.87 4.01 12.16
C VAL A 282 -14.72 3.21 12.74
N ILE A 283 -15.02 2.40 13.75
CA ILE A 283 -14.08 1.49 14.40
C ILE A 283 -14.57 0.08 14.18
N ASP A 284 -13.84 -0.67 13.37
CA ASP A 284 -14.18 -2.04 13.00
C ASP A 284 -13.33 -3.04 13.78
N THR A 285 -13.99 -3.90 14.54
CA THR A 285 -13.38 -4.98 15.32
C THR A 285 -13.67 -6.36 14.71
N SER A 286 -14.09 -6.42 13.46
CA SER A 286 -14.30 -7.68 12.71
C SER A 286 -13.13 -8.63 12.90
N HIS A 287 -13.43 -9.91 13.08
CA HIS A 287 -12.50 -11.00 13.39
C HIS A 287 -11.89 -10.98 14.81
N PHE A 288 -11.85 -9.84 15.51
CA PHE A 288 -11.40 -9.75 16.90
C PHE A 288 -12.53 -10.12 17.85
N LYS A 289 -12.75 -11.43 18.04
CA LYS A 289 -13.89 -11.97 18.81
C LYS A 289 -13.64 -12.04 20.31
N GLY A 290 -12.38 -12.22 20.72
CA GLY A 290 -11.98 -12.38 22.13
C GLY A 290 -10.90 -11.41 22.60
N ASN A 291 -10.33 -10.63 21.68
CA ASN A 291 -9.21 -9.73 21.90
C ASN A 291 -9.42 -8.37 21.21
N PHE A 292 -10.68 -7.97 20.97
CA PHE A 292 -11.01 -6.58 20.67
C PHE A 292 -10.72 -5.72 21.92
N PRO A 293 -10.41 -4.42 21.76
CA PRO A 293 -10.22 -3.56 22.91
C PRO A 293 -11.51 -3.38 23.68
N GLU A 294 -11.42 -3.18 25.00
CA GLU A 294 -12.60 -2.96 25.82
C GLU A 294 -13.29 -1.64 25.46
N SER A 295 -12.49 -0.61 25.21
CA SER A 295 -12.94 0.70 24.80
C SER A 295 -11.89 1.43 23.98
N VAL A 296 -12.34 2.49 23.30
CA VAL A 296 -11.54 3.28 22.38
C VAL A 296 -11.82 4.76 22.56
N LEU A 297 -10.82 5.60 22.32
CA LEU A 297 -10.90 7.05 22.29
C LEU A 297 -10.31 7.52 20.96
N VAL A 298 -10.96 8.51 20.32
CA VAL A 298 -10.43 9.11 19.10
C VAL A 298 -10.25 10.61 19.30
N GLU A 299 -9.05 11.07 19.02
CA GLU A 299 -8.66 12.47 19.12
C GLU A 299 -8.11 12.96 17.78
N SER A 300 -8.03 14.27 17.61
CA SER A 300 -7.43 14.92 16.46
C SER A 300 -6.58 16.09 16.88
N CYS A 301 -5.68 16.51 16.00
CA CYS A 301 -4.93 17.75 16.17
C CYS A 301 -4.65 18.40 14.81
N VAL A 302 -4.22 19.65 14.90
CA VAL A 302 -3.64 20.39 13.78
C VAL A 302 -2.18 20.61 14.11
N LEU A 303 -1.32 20.08 13.25
CA LEU A 303 0.10 20.40 13.22
C LEU A 303 0.40 21.26 11.99
N THR A 304 1.02 22.40 12.21
CA THR A 304 1.61 23.25 11.17
C THR A 304 3.07 22.85 10.93
N GLN A 305 3.65 23.37 9.85
CA GLN A 305 5.03 23.06 9.48
C GLN A 305 6.00 23.41 10.61
N GLY A 306 6.88 22.46 10.96
CA GLY A 306 7.89 22.61 12.01
C GLY A 306 7.41 22.25 13.43
N GLN A 307 6.11 22.05 13.66
CA GLN A 307 5.62 21.54 14.94
C GLN A 307 5.89 20.05 15.10
N ARG A 308 6.26 19.63 16.31
CA ARG A 308 6.50 18.22 16.65
C ARG A 308 5.23 17.59 17.17
N LEU A 309 5.06 16.29 16.88
CA LEU A 309 3.89 15.54 17.32
C LEU A 309 3.71 15.51 18.85
N ASN A 310 4.82 15.51 19.60
CA ASN A 310 4.79 15.48 21.07
C ASN A 310 4.23 16.78 21.67
N ASP A 311 4.26 17.89 20.93
CA ASP A 311 3.76 19.19 21.37
C ASP A 311 2.30 19.42 20.91
N ALA A 312 1.70 18.44 20.24
CA ALA A 312 0.36 18.54 19.68
C ALA A 312 -0.70 18.72 20.77
N LYS A 313 -1.61 19.67 20.55
CA LYS A 313 -2.83 19.82 21.34
C LYS A 313 -3.92 18.93 20.75
N TRP A 314 -4.29 17.90 21.51
CA TRP A 314 -5.28 16.91 21.10
C TRP A 314 -6.69 17.32 21.50
N HIS A 315 -7.63 17.17 20.58
CA HIS A 315 -9.04 17.45 20.75
C HIS A 315 -9.86 16.19 20.49
N VAL A 316 -10.79 15.89 21.39
CA VAL A 316 -11.63 14.69 21.30
C VAL A 316 -12.57 14.78 20.09
N LEU A 317 -12.51 13.78 19.21
CA LEU A 317 -13.49 13.54 18.16
C LEU A 317 -14.57 12.57 18.62
N VAL A 318 -14.16 11.48 19.27
CA VAL A 318 -15.05 10.47 19.87
C VAL A 318 -14.55 10.25 21.30
N LYS A 319 -15.42 10.52 22.29
CA LYS A 319 -15.12 10.26 23.71
C LYS A 319 -14.81 8.76 23.91
N ARG A 320 -14.21 8.41 25.05
CA ARG A 320 -13.96 7.00 25.36
C ARG A 320 -15.28 6.22 25.34
N VAL A 321 -15.39 5.24 24.45
CA VAL A 321 -16.61 4.46 24.20
C VAL A 321 -16.29 2.97 24.23
N LYS A 322 -17.23 2.19 24.73
CA LYS A 322 -17.11 0.74 24.83
C LYS A 322 -17.24 0.09 23.45
N CYS A 323 -16.39 -0.91 23.19
CA CYS A 323 -16.48 -1.72 21.99
C CYS A 323 -17.19 -3.05 22.24
N GLN A 324 -17.63 -3.67 21.15
CA GLN A 324 -18.19 -5.01 21.08
C GLN A 324 -17.31 -5.89 20.18
N PRO A 325 -17.27 -7.21 20.40
CA PRO A 325 -16.50 -8.11 19.56
C PRO A 325 -17.07 -8.18 18.15
N ASN A 326 -16.20 -8.26 17.15
CA ASN A 326 -16.59 -8.58 15.78
C ASN A 326 -17.71 -7.68 15.23
N LEU A 327 -17.59 -6.37 15.48
CA LEU A 327 -18.59 -5.37 15.12
C LEU A 327 -17.96 -4.10 14.55
N LYS A 328 -18.68 -3.46 13.63
CA LYS A 328 -18.43 -2.08 13.17
C LYS A 328 -19.18 -1.10 14.05
N HIS A 329 -18.44 -0.17 14.64
CA HIS A 329 -18.98 0.89 15.49
C HIS A 329 -18.93 2.21 14.75
N GLU A 330 -20.05 2.90 14.61
CA GLU A 330 -20.12 4.20 13.95
C GLU A 330 -20.44 5.30 14.96
N PHE A 331 -19.69 6.41 14.88
CA PHE A 331 -19.82 7.53 15.80
C PHE A 331 -19.83 8.84 15.02
N GLY A 332 -20.76 9.75 15.36
CA GLY A 332 -20.64 11.15 14.99
C GLY A 332 -19.53 11.83 15.79
N VAL A 333 -18.88 12.83 15.23
CA VAL A 333 -17.82 13.57 15.93
C VAL A 333 -18.39 14.71 16.78
N VAL A 334 -17.77 14.96 17.95
CA VAL A 334 -18.18 16.06 18.86
C VAL A 334 -17.37 17.35 18.67
N GLY A 335 -16.44 17.38 17.71
CA GLY A 335 -15.59 18.51 17.35
C GLY A 335 -15.02 18.31 15.93
N GLY A 336 -14.29 19.30 15.39
CA GLY A 336 -13.65 19.18 14.06
C GLY A 336 -13.87 20.34 13.09
N GLY A 337 -14.60 21.40 13.48
CA GLY A 337 -14.97 22.50 12.58
C GLY A 337 -13.80 23.36 12.04
N SER A 338 -12.55 23.13 12.48
CA SER A 338 -11.38 23.93 12.07
C SER A 338 -10.46 23.24 11.06
N GLY A 339 -10.84 22.06 10.56
CA GLY A 339 -9.92 21.19 9.81
C GLY A 339 -8.87 20.54 10.72
N ILE A 340 -8.48 19.31 10.41
CA ILE A 340 -7.50 18.52 11.16
C ILE A 340 -6.42 17.98 10.22
N THR A 341 -5.23 17.70 10.75
CA THR A 341 -4.13 17.09 9.97
C THR A 341 -3.72 15.72 10.48
N HIS A 342 -4.06 15.40 11.73
CA HIS A 342 -3.77 14.11 12.34
C HIS A 342 -4.94 13.63 13.19
N VAL A 343 -5.04 12.31 13.32
CA VAL A 343 -5.92 11.64 14.27
C VAL A 343 -5.14 10.66 15.13
N ARG A 344 -5.56 10.48 16.38
CA ARG A 344 -5.04 9.47 17.30
C ARG A 344 -6.17 8.52 17.67
N LEU A 345 -5.98 7.24 17.38
CA LEU A 345 -6.81 6.16 17.90
C LEU A 345 -6.11 5.56 19.11
N THR A 346 -6.76 5.63 20.26
CA THR A 346 -6.30 5.02 21.51
C THR A 346 -7.22 3.86 21.86
N VAL A 347 -6.64 2.70 22.15
CA VAL A 347 -7.33 1.48 22.56
C VAL A 347 -7.02 1.17 24.02
N PHE A 348 -8.04 0.74 24.78
CA PHE A 348 -7.93 0.46 26.20
C PHE A 348 -8.32 -0.98 26.53
N PRO A 349 -7.53 -1.68 27.36
CA PRO A 349 -6.12 -1.37 27.68
C PRO A 349 -5.17 -1.68 26.50
N ASP A 350 -5.59 -2.61 25.65
CA ASP A 350 -4.90 -3.22 24.52
C ASP A 350 -5.96 -3.93 23.65
N GLY A 351 -5.56 -4.54 22.54
CA GLY A 351 -6.43 -5.36 21.71
C GLY A 351 -6.23 -5.13 20.21
N GLY A 352 -7.17 -5.63 19.43
CA GLY A 352 -7.11 -5.59 17.97
C GLY A 352 -8.24 -4.82 17.28
N ILE A 353 -7.87 -4.10 16.23
CA ILE A 353 -8.76 -3.35 15.34
C ILE A 353 -8.53 -3.82 13.91
N ALA A 354 -9.61 -4.18 13.22
CA ALA A 354 -9.57 -4.59 11.83
C ALA A 354 -9.40 -3.39 10.90
N ARG A 355 -10.27 -2.39 11.03
CA ARG A 355 -10.25 -1.16 10.21
C ARG A 355 -10.58 0.05 11.06
N PHE A 356 -10.00 1.17 10.67
CA PHE A 356 -10.29 2.47 11.24
C PHE A 356 -10.61 3.42 10.08
N ARG A 357 -11.73 4.13 10.19
CA ARG A 357 -12.18 5.12 9.21
C ARG A 357 -12.49 6.42 9.90
N VAL A 358 -12.17 7.51 9.23
CA VAL A 358 -12.62 8.84 9.59
C VAL A 358 -13.18 9.43 8.31
N PHE A 359 -14.51 9.53 8.19
CA PHE A 359 -15.15 10.14 7.05
C PHE A 359 -15.31 11.64 7.28
N GLY A 360 -15.15 12.40 6.21
CA GLY A 360 -15.32 13.83 6.22
C GLY A 360 -15.11 14.45 4.85
N THR A 361 -15.04 15.77 4.83
CA THR A 361 -14.88 16.60 3.64
C THR A 361 -13.53 17.32 3.65
N LEU A 362 -13.11 17.87 2.50
CA LEU A 362 -11.88 18.65 2.43
C LEU A 362 -11.99 19.91 3.30
N GLY A 363 -10.96 20.19 4.07
CA GLY A 363 -10.84 21.45 4.81
C GLY A 363 -10.15 22.50 3.94
N GLU A 364 -10.45 23.78 4.17
CA GLU A 364 -9.70 24.87 3.54
C GLU A 364 -8.26 24.89 4.06
N THR A 365 -7.30 24.87 3.13
CA THR A 365 -5.89 25.12 3.45
C THR A 365 -5.71 26.61 3.75
N LYS A 366 -5.94 27.05 4.99
CA LYS A 366 -5.55 28.42 5.43
C LYS A 366 -4.03 28.58 5.63
N VAL A 367 -3.23 27.76 4.94
CA VAL A 367 -1.77 27.83 4.94
C VAL A 367 -1.34 28.12 3.51
N SER A 368 -0.81 29.32 3.32
CA SER A 368 -0.16 29.83 2.10
C SER A 368 0.48 28.71 1.27
N SER A 369 -0.06 28.52 0.06
CA SER A 369 0.54 27.77 -1.02
C SER A 369 1.92 28.34 -1.39
N LYS A 370 2.95 27.85 -0.71
CA LYS A 370 4.32 27.79 -1.23
C LYS A 370 4.92 26.47 -0.74
N LEU A 371 4.61 25.42 -1.50
CA LEU A 371 5.47 24.25 -1.62
C LEU A 371 6.50 24.56 -2.71
#